data_AF-A0A179URR7-F1
#
_entry.id   AF-A0A179URR7-F1
#
_cell.length_a   1.000
_cell.length_b   1.000
_cell.length_c   1.000
_cell.angle_alpha   90.00
_cell.angle_beta   90.00
_cell.angle_gamma   90.00
#
_symmetry.space_group_name_H-M   'P 1'
#
loop_
_entity.id
_entity.type
_entity.pdbx_description
1 polymer ?
#
loop_
_entity_poly.entity_id
_entity_poly.type
_entity_poly.pdbx_seq_one_letter_code
_entity_poly.pdbx_strand_id
1 'polypeptide(L)'
;MSSATVHLSVSEDWILWYKHMQEYAKNKKVSDFINLDKPDIFSELEEPLKPECSEEATAEVKITYDIKITAWKIKYMKYKKMNEDMTKI
;
A
#
# COMPACT_ATOMS: atom_id res chain seq x y z
N MET A 1 -2.61 11.35 34.41
CA MET A 1 -2.15 11.53 33.02
C MET A 1 -3.35 11.94 32.19
N SER A 2 -3.26 13.03 31.42
CA SER A 2 -4.31 13.42 30.49
C SER A 2 -4.15 12.63 29.19
N SER A 3 -5.20 11.98 28.74
CA SER A 3 -5.28 11.38 27.40
C SER A 3 -5.78 12.43 26.40
N ALA A 4 -5.25 12.41 25.19
CA ALA A 4 -5.74 13.20 24.07
C ALA A 4 -6.11 12.26 22.92
N THR A 5 -7.33 12.41 22.41
CA THR A 5 -7.84 11.64 21.27
C THR A 5 -7.90 12.54 20.05
N VAL A 6 -7.34 12.09 18.93
CA VAL A 6 -7.42 12.78 17.64
C VAL A 6 -8.39 12.02 16.75
N HIS A 7 -9.38 12.72 16.20
CA HIS A 7 -10.32 12.17 15.23
C HIS A 7 -9.90 12.59 13.82
N LEU A 8 -9.73 11.62 12.92
CA LEU A 8 -9.31 11.83 11.53
C LEU A 8 -10.45 11.34 10.64
N SER A 9 -11.21 12.28 10.10
CA SER A 9 -12.48 12.00 9.39
C SER A 9 -12.30 11.77 7.89
N VAL A 10 -11.15 12.16 7.33
CA VAL A 10 -10.80 11.97 5.92
C VAL A 10 -9.45 11.26 5.78
N SER A 11 -9.27 10.51 4.70
CA SER A 11 -8.07 9.70 4.45
C SER A 11 -6.79 10.54 4.29
N GLU A 12 -6.92 11.77 3.77
CA GLU A 12 -5.80 12.70 3.62
C GLU A 12 -5.24 13.15 4.98
N ASP A 13 -6.12 13.32 5.97
CA ASP A 13 -5.73 13.68 7.34
C ASP A 13 -4.92 12.55 8.01
N TRP A 14 -5.22 11.28 7.68
CA TRP A 14 -4.43 10.14 8.13
C TRP A 14 -2.99 10.18 7.62
N ILE A 15 -2.79 10.55 6.35
CA ILE A 15 -1.45 10.66 5.75
C ILE A 15 -0.65 11.76 6.45
N LEU A 16 -1.28 12.92 6.68
CA LEU A 16 -0.64 14.04 7.37
C LEU A 16 -0.32 13.71 8.84
N TRP A 17 -1.26 13.08 9.53
CA TRP A 17 -1.07 12.64 10.92
C TRP A 17 0.05 11.60 11.05
N TYR A 18 0.11 10.63 10.13
CA TYR A 18 1.15 9.61 10.16
C TYR A 18 2.55 10.20 9.91
N LYS A 19 2.69 11.14 8.96
CA LYS A 19 3.94 11.90 8.76
C LYS A 19 4.35 12.67 10.02
N HIS A 20 3.40 13.33 10.68
CA HIS A 20 3.66 14.03 11.94
C HIS A 20 4.18 13.09 13.03
N MET A 21 3.57 11.90 13.17
CA MET A 21 3.99 10.90 14.15
C MET A 21 5.39 10.33 13.87
N GLN A 22 5.76 10.14 12.60
CA GLN A 22 7.10 9.70 12.23
C GLN A 22 8.16 10.75 12.60
N GLU A 23 7.89 12.03 12.32
CA GLU A 23 8.79 13.13 12.69
C GLU A 23 8.92 13.27 14.22
N TYR A 24 7.79 13.12 14.93
CA TYR A 24 7.77 13.10 16.39
C TYR A 24 8.64 11.95 16.95
N ALA A 25 8.49 10.74 16.43
CA ALA A 25 9.26 9.58 16.85
C ALA A 25 10.76 9.73 16.60
N LYS A 26 11.14 10.29 15.43
CA LYS A 26 12.53 10.64 15.10
C LYS A 26 13.10 11.61 16.12
N ASN A 27 12.36 12.68 16.44
CA ASN A 27 12.77 13.69 17.43
C ASN A 27 12.91 13.09 18.84
N LYS A 28 12.04 12.13 19.20
CA LYS A 28 12.07 11.43 20.49
C LYS A 28 13.07 10.27 20.54
N LYS A 29 13.82 10.00 19.47
CA LYS A 29 14.74 8.85 19.35
C LYS A 29 14.08 7.50 19.65
N VAL A 30 12.79 7.39 19.32
CA VAL A 30 12.04 6.12 19.34
C VAL A 30 11.75 5.66 17.91
N SER A 31 12.56 6.13 16.95
CA SER A 31 12.52 5.71 15.55
C SER A 31 12.71 4.20 15.39
N ASP A 32 13.34 3.52 16.33
CA ASP A 32 13.54 2.07 16.27
C ASP A 32 12.21 1.29 16.28
N PHE A 33 11.11 1.92 16.73
CA PHE A 33 9.76 1.36 16.72
C PHE A 33 8.97 1.69 15.44
N ILE A 34 9.52 2.50 14.53
CA ILE A 34 8.86 2.92 13.29
C ILE A 34 9.81 2.74 12.11
N ASN A 35 9.40 2.01 11.08
CA ASN A 35 10.21 1.87 9.88
C ASN A 35 10.23 3.18 9.07
N LEU A 36 11.24 4.03 9.31
CA LEU A 36 11.42 5.30 8.62
C LEU A 36 11.93 5.16 7.17
N ASP A 37 12.54 4.02 6.82
CA ASP A 37 12.97 3.72 5.44
C ASP A 37 11.78 3.35 4.55
N LYS A 38 10.72 2.83 5.17
CA LYS A 38 9.45 2.52 4.52
C LYS A 38 8.28 3.20 5.24
N PRO A 39 8.27 4.54 5.22
CA PRO A 39 7.30 5.35 5.94
C PRO A 39 5.92 5.29 5.32
N ASP A 40 5.76 4.63 4.18
CA ASP A 40 4.48 4.46 3.51
C ASP A 40 4.22 2.97 3.33
N ILE A 41 3.75 2.33 4.40
CA ILE A 41 3.26 0.96 4.38
C ILE A 41 2.09 0.85 3.38
N PHE A 42 1.38 1.95 3.13
CA PHE A 42 0.23 2.03 2.23
C PHE A 42 0.59 2.15 0.76
N SER A 43 1.82 2.55 0.40
CA SER A 43 2.29 2.51 -0.99
C SER A 43 2.30 1.09 -1.58
N GLU A 44 2.40 0.05 -0.73
CA GLU A 44 2.23 -1.35 -1.15
C GLU A 44 0.76 -1.78 -1.25
N LEU A 45 -0.16 -0.96 -0.76
CA LEU A 45 -1.61 -1.19 -0.75
C LEU A 45 -2.32 -0.56 -1.95
N GLU A 46 -1.64 -0.01 -2.94
CA GLU A 46 -2.32 0.31 -4.19
C GLU A 46 -2.74 -0.97 -4.92
N GLU A 47 -3.99 -1.00 -5.37
CA GLU A 47 -4.48 -2.11 -6.20
C GLU A 47 -3.67 -2.16 -7.50
N PRO A 48 -3.03 -3.30 -7.83
CA PRO A 48 -2.23 -3.38 -9.05
C PRO A 48 -3.14 -3.24 -10.28
N LEU A 49 -2.71 -2.43 -11.26
CA LEU A 49 -3.44 -2.25 -12.51
C LEU A 49 -3.44 -3.53 -13.34
N LYS A 50 -4.63 -3.95 -13.78
CA LYS A 50 -4.79 -5.11 -14.66
C LYS A 50 -4.17 -4.79 -16.03
N PRO A 51 -3.35 -5.68 -16.60
CA PRO A 51 -2.84 -5.51 -17.95
C PRO A 51 -3.99 -5.41 -18.97
N GLU A 52 -3.83 -4.53 -19.95
CA GLU A 52 -4.73 -4.46 -21.10
C GLU A 52 -4.37 -5.54 -22.13
N CYS A 53 -5.38 -6.07 -22.81
CA CYS A 53 -5.19 -6.97 -23.93
C CYS A 53 -5.01 -6.14 -25.20
N SER A 54 -3.97 -6.40 -25.98
CA SER A 54 -3.84 -5.80 -27.32
C SER A 54 -4.90 -6.37 -28.25
N GLU A 55 -5.36 -5.57 -29.22
CA GLU A 55 -6.29 -5.99 -30.28
C GLU A 55 -5.61 -6.90 -31.31
N GLU A 56 -4.27 -6.93 -31.35
CA GLU A 56 -3.51 -7.82 -32.23
C GLU A 56 -3.65 -9.29 -31.81
N ALA A 57 -4.26 -10.08 -32.69
CA ALA A 57 -4.46 -11.52 -32.49
C ALA A 57 -3.22 -12.36 -32.87
N THR A 58 -2.02 -11.97 -32.44
CA THR A 58 -0.80 -12.76 -32.65
C THR A 58 -0.49 -13.65 -31.44
N ALA A 59 0.16 -14.79 -31.71
CA ALA A 59 0.51 -15.76 -30.66
C ALA A 59 1.50 -15.16 -29.62
N GLU A 60 2.43 -14.33 -30.06
CA GLU A 60 3.40 -13.64 -29.19
C GLU A 60 2.73 -12.62 -28.27
N VAL A 61 1.75 -11.87 -28.79
CA VAL A 61 0.94 -10.93 -28.01
C VAL A 61 0.15 -11.68 -26.93
N LYS A 62 -0.45 -12.83 -27.28
CA LYS A 62 -1.17 -13.68 -26.32
C LYS A 62 -0.25 -14.19 -25.20
N ILE A 63 0.92 -14.74 -25.55
CA ILE A 63 1.89 -15.24 -24.57
C ILE A 63 2.36 -14.10 -23.65
N THR A 64 2.64 -12.93 -24.22
CA THR A 64 3.05 -11.75 -23.44
C THR A 64 1.96 -11.30 -22.47
N TYR A 65 0.70 -11.29 -22.91
CA TYR A 65 -0.44 -10.95 -22.07
C TYR A 65 -0.64 -11.98 -20.95
N ASP A 66 -0.56 -13.28 -21.24
CA ASP A 66 -0.71 -14.36 -20.26
C ASP A 66 0.37 -14.27 -19.15
N ILE A 67 1.61 -13.93 -19.51
CA ILE A 67 2.69 -13.67 -18.56
C ILE A 67 2.36 -12.44 -17.69
N LYS A 68 1.95 -11.33 -18.29
CA LYS A 68 1.57 -10.10 -17.56
C LYS A 68 0.41 -10.34 -16.61
N ILE A 69 -0.61 -11.09 -17.03
CA ILE A 69 -1.76 -11.45 -16.21
C ILE A 69 -1.35 -12.33 -15.03
N THR A 70 -0.44 -13.28 -15.25
CA THR A 70 0.07 -14.15 -14.17
C THR A 70 0.82 -13.33 -13.13
N ALA A 71 1.71 -12.43 -13.56
CA ALA A 71 2.42 -11.51 -12.66
C ALA A 71 1.45 -10.59 -11.90
N TRP A 72 0.43 -10.06 -12.59
CA TRP A 72 -0.61 -9.23 -11.97
C TRP A 72 -1.40 -10.00 -10.90
N LYS A 73 -1.83 -11.24 -11.17
CA LYS A 73 -2.57 -12.08 -10.20
C LYS A 73 -1.79 -12.28 -8.90
N ILE A 74 -0.47 -12.51 -8.99
CA ILE A 74 0.39 -12.67 -7.80
C ILE A 74 0.40 -11.38 -6.98
N LYS A 75 0.59 -10.22 -7.63
CA LYS A 75 0.55 -8.91 -6.95
C LYS A 75 -0.82 -8.65 -6.33
N TYR A 76 -1.90 -8.96 -7.05
CA TYR A 76 -3.27 -8.76 -6.59
C TYR A 76 -3.60 -9.61 -5.36
N MET A 77 -3.15 -10.86 -5.31
CA MET A 77 -3.32 -11.72 -4.14
C MET A 77 -2.58 -11.17 -2.91
N LYS A 78 -1.36 -10.64 -3.10
CA LYS A 78 -0.61 -9.98 -2.01
C LYS A 78 -1.35 -8.75 -1.50
N TYR A 79 -1.82 -7.89 -2.40
CA TYR A 79 -2.64 -6.71 -2.09
C TYR A 79 -3.90 -7.10 -1.30
N LYS A 80 -4.69 -8.06 -1.79
CA LYS A 80 -5.92 -8.51 -1.14
C LYS A 80 -5.67 -8.99 0.29
N LYS A 81 -4.61 -9.78 0.50
CA LYS A 81 -4.24 -10.27 1.84
C LYS A 81 -3.89 -9.11 2.79
N MET A 82 -3.08 -8.16 2.34
CA MET A 82 -2.72 -6.97 3.13
C MET A 82 -3.95 -6.13 3.49
N ASN A 83 -4.87 -5.93 2.54
CA ASN A 83 -6.10 -5.18 2.77
C ASN A 83 -7.04 -5.90 3.75
N GLU A 84 -7.19 -7.22 3.63
CA GLU A 84 -7.97 -8.03 4.58
C GLU A 84 -7.42 -7.94 6.00
N ASP A 85 -6.10 -8.02 6.18
CA ASP A 85 -5.46 -7.93 7.49
C ASP A 85 -5.64 -6.53 8.11
N MET A 86 -5.63 -5.47 7.29
CA MET A 86 -5.92 -4.09 7.72
C MET A 86 -7.37 -3.89 8.17
N THR A 87 -8.35 -4.43 7.43
CA THR A 87 -9.78 -4.28 7.78
C THR A 87 -10.19 -4.97 9.08
N LYS A 88 -9.34 -5.86 9.63
CA LYS A 88 -9.58 -6.58 10.88
C LYS A 88 -9.02 -5.86 12.12
N ILE A 89 -8.26 -4.78 11.94
CA ILE A 89 -7.71 -3.92 13.00
C ILE A 89 -8.76 -2.88 13.40
#